data_AF-A0A353BE66-F1
#
_entry.id   AF-A0A353BE66-F1
#
_cell.length_a   1.000
_cell.length_b   1.000
_cell.length_c   1.000
_cell.angle_alpha   90.00
_cell.angle_beta   90.00
_cell.angle_gamma   90.00
#
_symmetry.space_group_name_H-M   'P 1'
#
loop_
_entity.id
_entity.type
_entity.pdbx_description
1 polymer ?
#
loop_
_entity_poly.entity_id
_entity_poly.type
_entity_poly.pdbx_seq_one_letter_code
_entity_poly.pdbx_strand_id
1 'polypeptide(L)'
;MPRINRLIVACAFIAFACVASTTTAAEPGWTNRVIKVGQDRVVSDATNILVRPYRPLHFYGNTVRRMHYRGNPMPTPRDLWQTTRQLIVRRR
;
A
#
# COMPACT_ATOMS: atom_id res chain seq x y z
N MET A 1 -29.23 -41.93 -6.37
CA MET A 1 -28.85 -40.86 -5.42
C MET A 1 -27.53 -40.12 -5.75
N PRO A 2 -27.13 -39.81 -7.02
CA PRO A 2 -25.89 -39.04 -7.28
C PRO A 2 -26.09 -37.52 -7.49
N ARG A 3 -27.32 -37.06 -7.75
CA ARG A 3 -27.61 -35.65 -8.10
C ARG A 3 -27.50 -34.70 -6.89
N ILE A 4 -27.90 -35.16 -5.70
CA ILE A 4 -27.81 -34.38 -4.45
C ILE A 4 -26.35 -34.14 -4.04
N ASN A 5 -25.47 -35.15 -4.16
CA ASN A 5 -24.04 -34.99 -3.89
C ASN A 5 -23.37 -33.98 -4.82
N ARG A 6 -23.78 -33.93 -6.10
CA ARG A 6 -23.25 -32.95 -7.06
C ARG A 6 -23.67 -31.52 -6.72
N LEU A 7 -24.90 -31.32 -6.24
CA LEU A 7 -25.38 -30.01 -5.80
C LEU A 7 -24.66 -29.54 -4.54
N ILE A 8 -24.45 -30.41 -3.56
CA ILE A 8 -23.73 -30.07 -2.32
C ILE A 8 -22.28 -29.67 -2.64
N VAL A 9 -21.60 -30.43 -3.50
CA VAL A 9 -20.22 -30.11 -3.91
C VAL A 9 -20.16 -28.79 -4.68
N ALA A 10 -21.11 -28.52 -5.57
CA ALA A 10 -21.20 -27.25 -6.28
C ALA A 10 -21.43 -26.06 -5.33
N CYS A 11 -22.36 -26.20 -4.37
CA CYS A 11 -22.62 -25.18 -3.37
C CYS A 11 -21.40 -24.92 -2.46
N ALA A 12 -20.69 -25.96 -2.04
CA ALA A 12 -19.47 -25.83 -1.24
C ALA A 12 -18.35 -25.10 -2.03
N PHE A 13 -18.21 -25.40 -3.32
CA PHE A 13 -17.22 -24.75 -4.19
C PHE A 13 -17.54 -23.27 -4.41
N ILE A 14 -18.81 -22.92 -4.63
CA ILE A 14 -19.27 -21.53 -4.77
C ILE A 14 -19.04 -20.77 -3.46
N ALA A 15 -19.40 -21.36 -2.31
CA ALA A 15 -19.17 -20.75 -1.01
C ALA A 15 -17.68 -20.49 -0.75
N PHE A 16 -16.80 -21.42 -1.12
CA PHE A 16 -15.35 -21.23 -1.00
C PHE A 16 -14.83 -20.11 -1.91
N ALA A 17 -15.31 -20.03 -3.15
CA ALA A 17 -14.91 -18.97 -4.09
C ALA A 17 -15.34 -17.57 -3.61
N CYS A 18 -16.45 -17.45 -2.89
CA CYS A 18 -16.92 -16.17 -2.33
C CYS A 18 -16.08 -15.65 -1.15
N VAL A 19 -15.22 -16.47 -0.54
CA VAL A 19 -14.36 -16.06 0.60
C VAL A 19 -12.99 -15.54 0.13
N ALA A 20 -12.76 -15.44 -1.19
CA ALA A 20 -11.56 -14.84 -1.75
C ALA A 20 -11.46 -13.35 -1.35
N SER A 21 -10.83 -13.10 -0.22
CA SER A 21 -10.63 -11.76 0.34
C SER A 21 -9.50 -11.07 -0.41
N THR A 22 -9.74 -9.86 -0.89
CA THR A 22 -8.69 -8.98 -1.40
C THR A 22 -7.89 -8.44 -0.20
N THR A 23 -6.83 -9.14 0.20
CA THR A 23 -5.84 -8.57 1.12
C THR A 23 -5.15 -7.40 0.42
N THR A 24 -5.53 -6.19 0.79
CA THR A 24 -4.75 -4.99 0.47
C THR A 24 -3.68 -4.85 1.55
N ALA A 25 -2.42 -5.01 1.16
CA ALA A 25 -1.31 -4.76 2.07
C ALA A 25 -1.38 -3.29 2.54
N ALA A 26 -1.36 -3.09 3.86
CA ALA A 26 -1.45 -1.76 4.45
C ALA A 26 -0.23 -0.92 4.03
N GLU A 27 -0.49 0.28 3.52
CA GLU A 27 0.58 1.15 3.05
C GLU A 27 1.47 1.64 4.20
N PRO A 28 2.79 1.75 3.97
CA PRO A 28 3.68 2.41 4.91
C PRO A 28 3.31 3.89 4.89
N GLY A 29 3.07 4.47 6.07
CA GLY A 29 2.55 5.83 6.24
C GLY A 29 3.41 6.94 5.63
N TRP A 30 3.29 8.17 6.14
CA TRP A 30 3.97 9.33 5.57
C TRP A 30 5.02 9.89 6.53
N THR A 31 6.16 10.31 6.00
CA THR A 31 7.17 11.08 6.75
C THR A 31 7.08 12.56 6.38
N ASN A 32 7.42 13.44 7.33
CA ASN A 32 7.49 14.89 7.12
C ASN A 32 8.80 15.35 6.46
N ARG A 33 9.76 14.46 6.21
CA ARG A 33 11.06 14.79 5.61
C ARG A 33 11.15 14.37 4.14
N VAL A 34 11.49 15.32 3.28
CA VAL A 34 11.75 15.09 1.85
C VAL A 34 13.09 14.39 1.64
N ILE A 35 14.15 14.95 2.24
CA ILE A 35 15.53 14.46 2.13
C ILE A 35 15.89 13.75 3.43
N LYS A 36 16.45 12.54 3.32
CA LYS A 36 16.95 11.75 4.46
C LYS A 36 18.45 11.99 4.60
N VAL A 37 18.88 12.42 5.78
CA VAL A 37 20.29 12.76 6.10
C VAL A 37 20.69 12.14 7.44
N GLY A 38 22.00 11.93 7.65
CA GLY A 38 22.51 11.35 8.91
C GLY A 38 21.86 10.01 9.26
N GLN A 39 21.47 9.84 10.53
CA GLN A 39 20.86 8.59 11.02
C GLN A 39 19.57 8.20 10.28
N ASP A 40 18.79 9.18 9.86
CA ASP A 40 17.57 8.98 9.06
C ASP A 40 17.87 8.28 7.72
N ARG A 41 19.05 8.54 7.14
CA ARG A 41 19.50 7.90 5.90
C ARG A 41 19.93 6.47 6.17
N VAL A 42 20.71 6.22 7.21
CA VAL A 42 21.14 4.87 7.62
C VAL A 42 19.94 3.95 7.83
N VAL A 43 18.95 4.41 8.60
CA VAL A 43 17.70 3.66 8.84
C VAL A 43 16.94 3.45 7.53
N SER A 44 16.84 4.48 6.69
CA SER A 44 16.14 4.35 5.40
C SER A 44 16.81 3.32 4.50
N ASP A 45 18.15 3.31 4.44
CA ASP A 45 18.91 2.43 3.57
C ASP A 45 18.82 0.96 4.05
N ALA A 46 18.80 0.73 5.37
CA ALA A 46 18.55 -0.58 5.97
C ALA A 46 17.10 -1.09 5.82
N THR A 47 16.14 -0.19 5.60
CA THR A 47 14.72 -0.57 5.47
C THR A 47 14.43 -1.09 4.06
N ASN A 48 13.68 -2.17 3.88
CA ASN A 48 13.26 -2.63 2.54
C ASN A 48 12.40 -1.57 1.82
N ILE A 49 12.67 -1.29 0.54
CA ILE A 49 12.01 -0.23 -0.26
C ILE A 49 10.49 -0.28 -0.22
N LEU A 50 9.93 -1.49 -0.16
CA LEU A 50 8.50 -1.73 -0.17
C LEU A 50 7.87 -1.19 1.11
N VAL A 51 8.47 -1.40 2.28
CA VAL A 51 7.91 -0.96 3.57
C VAL A 51 8.36 0.45 3.99
N ARG A 52 9.10 1.17 3.13
CA ARG A 52 9.51 2.56 3.42
C ARG A 52 8.30 3.51 3.32
N PRO A 53 8.13 4.45 4.25
CA PRO A 53 7.04 5.43 4.19
C PRO A 53 7.15 6.34 2.96
N TYR A 54 5.99 6.82 2.50
CA TYR A 54 5.89 7.85 1.48
C TYR A 54 6.54 9.16 1.93
N ARG A 55 7.16 9.86 0.98
CA ARG A 55 7.84 11.13 1.20
C ARG A 55 7.18 12.25 0.39
N PRO A 56 6.90 13.43 0.97
CA PRO A 56 6.42 14.56 0.18
C PRO A 56 7.41 14.87 -0.93
N LEU A 57 6.90 15.17 -2.13
CA LEU A 57 7.67 15.51 -3.34
C LEU A 57 8.60 14.40 -3.87
N HIS A 58 8.56 13.18 -3.33
CA HIS A 58 9.40 12.07 -3.79
C HIS A 58 8.68 11.21 -4.83
N PHE A 59 8.45 11.79 -6.01
CA PHE A 59 7.59 11.22 -7.05
C PHE A 59 7.98 9.79 -7.43
N TYR A 60 9.24 9.56 -7.84
CA TYR A 60 9.71 8.24 -8.31
C TYR A 60 9.53 7.14 -7.25
N GLY A 61 10.09 7.31 -6.05
CA GLY A 61 10.02 6.28 -5.02
C GLY A 61 8.60 6.04 -4.49
N ASN A 62 7.76 7.08 -4.47
CA ASN A 62 6.35 6.90 -4.11
C ASN A 62 5.59 6.14 -5.20
N THR A 63 5.91 6.35 -6.47
CA THR A 63 5.30 5.63 -7.59
C THR A 63 5.60 4.14 -7.54
N VAL A 64 6.86 3.76 -7.29
CA VAL A 64 7.25 2.34 -7.12
C VAL A 64 6.45 1.68 -6.00
N ARG A 65 6.26 2.37 -4.87
CA ARG A 65 5.48 1.86 -3.74
C ARG A 65 3.98 1.78 -4.05
N ARG A 66 3.41 2.79 -4.69
CA ARG A 66 2.00 2.76 -5.10
C ARG A 66 1.71 1.61 -6.07
N MET A 67 2.61 1.38 -7.03
CA MET A 67 2.53 0.23 -7.93
C MET A 67 2.54 -1.09 -7.14
N HIS A 68 3.37 -1.18 -6.10
CA HIS A 68 3.42 -2.38 -5.25
C HIS A 68 2.15 -2.58 -4.42
N TYR A 69 1.66 -1.55 -3.72
CA TYR A 69 0.54 -1.68 -2.77
C TYR A 69 -0.84 -1.62 -3.41
N ARG A 70 -1.00 -0.79 -4.44
CA ARG A 70 -2.31 -0.51 -5.07
C ARG A 70 -2.41 -1.06 -6.49
N GLY A 71 -1.32 -1.56 -7.08
CA GLY A 71 -1.26 -1.94 -8.50
C GLY A 71 -1.35 -0.74 -9.47
N ASN A 72 -1.48 0.48 -8.95
CA ASN A 72 -1.64 1.70 -9.74
C ASN A 72 -0.56 2.72 -9.35
N PRO A 73 0.32 3.14 -10.27
CA PRO A 73 1.37 4.12 -9.97
C PRO A 73 0.83 5.54 -9.70
N MET A 74 -0.37 5.85 -10.17
CA MET A 74 -0.92 7.21 -10.17
C MET A 74 -1.23 7.71 -8.75
N PRO A 75 -0.83 8.95 -8.40
CA PRO A 75 -1.24 9.56 -7.15
C PRO A 75 -2.75 9.82 -7.15
N THR A 76 -3.36 9.62 -5.99
CA THR A 76 -4.76 9.93 -5.71
C THR A 76 -4.91 11.32 -5.10
N PRO A 77 -6.12 11.91 -5.06
CA PRO A 77 -6.36 13.15 -4.32
C PRO A 77 -5.93 13.08 -2.85
N ARG A 78 -6.02 11.91 -2.22
CA ARG A 78 -5.51 11.68 -0.85
C ARG A 78 -4.00 11.87 -0.75
N ASP A 79 -3.25 11.45 -1.77
CA ASP A 79 -1.78 11.60 -1.78
C ASP A 79 -1.36 13.06 -1.94
N LEU A 80 -2.14 13.87 -2.68
CA LEU A 80 -1.95 15.32 -2.76
C LEU A 80 -2.20 15.97 -1.40
N TRP A 81 -3.32 15.64 -0.75
CA TRP A 81 -3.64 16.14 0.59
C TRP A 81 -2.54 15.78 1.61
N GLN A 82 -2.10 14.52 1.63
CA GLN A 82 -1.03 14.08 2.53
C GLN A 82 0.29 14.79 2.24
N THR A 83 0.64 14.99 0.97
CA THR A 83 1.83 15.76 0.59
C THR A 83 1.76 17.18 1.18
N THR A 84 0.65 17.89 0.99
CA THR A 84 0.45 19.24 1.53
C THR A 84 0.51 19.25 3.06
N ARG A 85 -0.20 18.33 3.72
CA ARG A 85 -0.20 18.21 5.19
C ARG A 85 1.21 18.00 5.74
N GLN A 86 2.00 17.09 5.15
CA GLN A 86 3.35 16.80 5.62
C GLN A 86 4.32 17.96 5.37
N LEU A 87 4.13 18.71 4.29
CA LEU A 87 4.90 19.93 4.03
C LEU A 87 4.59 21.04 5.04
N ILE A 88 3.34 21.18 5.48
CA ILE A 88 2.94 22.14 6.51
C ILE A 88 3.49 21.74 7.88
N VAL A 89 3.30 20.47 8.27
CA VAL A 89 3.78 19.94 9.56
C VAL A 89 5.29 20.08 9.69
N ARG A 90 6.05 19.88 8.59
CA ARG A 90 7.50 20.08 8.58
C ARG A 90 7.92 21.51 8.92
N ARG A 91 7.10 22.53 8.60
CA ARG A 91 7.43 23.94 8.80
C ARG A 91 7.17 24.43 10.23
N ARG A 92 6.48 23.63 11.05
CA ARG A 92 6.28 23.88 12.48
C ARG A 92 7.35 23.13 13.27
#